data_AF-A0A654AE68-F1
#
_entry.id   AF-A0A654AE68-F1
#
_cell.length_a   1.000
_cell.length_b   1.000
_cell.length_c   1.000
_cell.angle_alpha   90.00
_cell.angle_beta   90.00
_cell.angle_gamma   90.00
#
_symmetry.space_group_name_H-M   'P 1'
#
loop_
_entity.id
_entity.type
_entity.pdbx_description
1 polymer ?
#
loop_
_entity_poly.entity_id
_entity_poly.type
_entity_poly.pdbx_seq_one_letter_code
_entity_poly.pdbx_strand_id
1 'polypeptide(L)'
;MEPGSAETQRVFFTYVWGPPGNPAWPLTFTNKATRSHALKALTEGDLIFTVCTRGEPTPFDHRGRVSGLYRVSDLEVNTQEYDIPRALDQPEFDSVSRFPYALHPIAVWEINSPDNIFSALVGPLTPTHHLQAQSKIVELDAITAQPLLALARRELAVALPRTELGRGRVLQKNSKLAPKHQGTFIGTFGNHETWFVYTLVLRDSARKALAVKVGYANNPQERADAHNGPMAYEATGLRWHIDLQQPTTSEDVARNVEQAVLTRYAGHRLASNGEILRGVDPASVATAVAIVMRSLAAVD
;
A
#
# COMPACT_ATOMS: atom_id res chain seq x y z
N MET A 1 -23.19 -19.84 2.02
CA MET A 1 -22.58 -18.77 1.21
C MET A 1 -21.11 -18.83 1.56
N GLU A 2 -20.31 -19.46 0.70
CA GLU A 2 -18.89 -19.69 0.98
C GLU A 2 -18.12 -18.35 1.04
N PRO A 3 -17.19 -18.18 1.99
CA PRO A 3 -16.31 -17.03 2.02
C PRO A 3 -15.39 -17.08 0.79
N GLY A 4 -15.30 -15.95 0.10
CA GLY A 4 -14.55 -15.81 -1.15
C GLY A 4 -13.13 -16.35 -1.04
N SER A 5 -12.74 -17.12 -2.05
CA SER A 5 -11.39 -17.64 -2.25
C SER A 5 -10.35 -16.55 -2.00
N ALA A 6 -9.43 -16.79 -1.05
CA ALA A 6 -8.17 -16.08 -1.05
C ALA A 6 -7.53 -16.29 -2.42
N GLU A 7 -7.41 -15.24 -3.23
CA GLU A 7 -6.69 -15.34 -4.50
C GLU A 7 -5.29 -15.86 -4.19
N THR A 8 -4.96 -17.02 -4.77
CA THR A 8 -3.65 -17.62 -4.66
C THR A 8 -2.63 -16.62 -5.19
N GLN A 9 -1.78 -16.11 -4.30
CA GLN A 9 -0.71 -15.17 -4.63
C GLN A 9 0.13 -15.73 -5.79
N ARG A 10 0.16 -15.04 -6.93
CA ARG A 10 0.87 -15.52 -8.12
C ARG A 10 2.35 -15.20 -8.01
N VAL A 11 3.16 -16.06 -8.62
CA VAL A 11 4.61 -15.96 -8.56
C VAL A 11 5.15 -15.68 -9.96
N PHE A 12 5.99 -14.67 -10.04
CA PHE A 12 6.68 -14.28 -11.24
C PHE A 12 8.18 -14.20 -10.98
N PHE A 13 8.96 -14.05 -12.05
CA PHE A 13 10.34 -13.61 -11.95
C PHE A 13 10.68 -12.58 -13.02
N THR A 14 11.78 -11.86 -12.80
CA THR A 14 12.39 -10.96 -13.77
C THR A 14 13.91 -10.96 -13.61
N TYR A 15 14.63 -10.59 -14.67
CA TYR A 15 16.08 -10.48 -14.62
C TYR A 15 16.52 -9.09 -14.18
N VAL A 16 17.60 -8.98 -13.39
CA VAL A 16 18.13 -7.71 -12.86
C VAL A 16 19.66 -7.69 -12.92
N TRP A 17 20.27 -6.53 -12.66
CA TRP A 17 21.73 -6.37 -12.65
C TRP A 17 22.40 -6.52 -11.28
N GLY A 18 21.63 -6.79 -10.23
CA GLY A 18 22.20 -6.89 -8.89
C GLY A 18 21.19 -7.23 -7.81
N PRO A 19 21.65 -7.30 -6.55
CA PRO A 19 20.78 -7.47 -5.40
C PRO A 19 19.85 -6.26 -5.21
N PRO A 20 18.77 -6.42 -4.43
CA PRO A 20 17.75 -5.38 -4.23
C PRO A 20 18.24 -4.08 -3.57
N GLY A 21 19.47 -4.04 -3.05
CA GLY A 21 19.99 -2.94 -2.24
C GLY A 21 19.61 -3.06 -0.76
N ASN A 22 20.23 -2.28 0.11
CA ASN A 22 19.87 -2.18 1.53
C ASN A 22 20.05 -0.74 2.01
N PRO A 23 18.95 0.06 2.11
CA PRO A 23 17.55 -0.33 1.93
C PRO A 23 17.20 -0.75 0.49
N ALA A 24 16.15 -1.56 0.35
CA ALA A 24 15.76 -2.15 -0.93
C ALA A 24 15.16 -1.12 -1.89
N TRP A 25 15.71 -1.05 -3.11
CA TRP A 25 15.25 -0.16 -4.17
C TRP A 25 13.96 -0.68 -4.84
N PRO A 26 13.20 0.21 -5.51
CA PRO A 26 12.01 -0.16 -6.27
C PRO A 26 12.27 -1.23 -7.34
N LEU A 27 11.21 -1.94 -7.74
CA LEU A 27 11.29 -2.85 -8.88
C LEU A 27 11.35 -2.04 -10.18
N THR A 28 12.45 -2.12 -10.91
CA THR A 28 12.75 -1.25 -12.05
C THR A 28 12.45 -1.89 -13.41
N PHE A 29 12.19 -1.05 -14.41
CA PHE A 29 11.82 -1.42 -15.78
C PHE A 29 12.52 -0.50 -16.79
N THR A 30 12.89 -1.07 -17.94
CA THR A 30 13.60 -0.35 -19.02
C THR A 30 12.79 0.79 -19.61
N ASN A 31 11.48 0.60 -19.80
CA ASN A 31 10.61 1.59 -20.40
C ASN A 31 9.19 1.57 -19.81
N LYS A 32 8.43 2.63 -20.08
CA LYS A 32 7.04 2.78 -19.60
C LYS A 32 6.14 1.65 -20.07
N ALA A 33 6.28 1.18 -21.31
CA ALA A 33 5.44 0.13 -21.88
C ALA A 33 5.64 -1.20 -21.13
N THR A 34 6.88 -1.56 -20.79
CA THR A 34 7.18 -2.75 -19.99
C THR A 34 6.59 -2.66 -18.59
N ARG A 35 6.72 -1.51 -17.90
CA ARG A 35 6.08 -1.31 -16.59
C ARG A 35 4.55 -1.42 -16.69
N SER A 36 3.94 -0.78 -17.69
CA SER A 36 2.50 -0.84 -17.91
C SER A 36 2.02 -2.26 -18.26
N HIS A 37 2.81 -3.04 -18.99
CA HIS A 37 2.52 -4.45 -19.22
C HIS A 37 2.60 -5.26 -17.93
N ALA A 38 3.61 -5.01 -17.09
CA ALA A 38 3.72 -5.65 -15.78
C ALA A 38 2.48 -5.34 -14.91
N LEU A 39 2.05 -4.08 -14.84
CA LEU A 39 0.85 -3.67 -14.10
C LEU A 39 -0.45 -4.31 -14.60
N LYS A 40 -0.55 -4.64 -15.89
CA LYS A 40 -1.74 -5.35 -16.42
C LYS A 40 -1.74 -6.83 -16.06
N ALA A 41 -0.57 -7.43 -15.89
CA ALA A 41 -0.43 -8.84 -15.58
C ALA A 41 -0.46 -9.11 -14.07
N LEU A 42 0.02 -8.16 -13.25
CA LEU A 42 0.16 -8.28 -11.80
C LEU A 42 -1.09 -7.80 -11.07
N THR A 43 -1.38 -8.49 -9.97
CA THR A 43 -2.30 -8.04 -8.92
C THR A 43 -1.46 -7.56 -7.75
N GLU A 44 -1.95 -6.54 -7.04
CA GLU A 44 -1.31 -6.06 -5.82
C GLU A 44 -1.18 -7.20 -4.81
N GLY A 45 0.03 -7.40 -4.29
CA GLY A 45 0.36 -8.53 -3.41
C GLY A 45 1.04 -9.70 -4.14
N ASP A 46 1.04 -9.79 -5.47
CA ASP A 46 1.79 -10.82 -6.19
C ASP A 46 3.29 -10.78 -5.88
N LEU A 47 3.95 -11.93 -6.05
CA LEU A 47 5.38 -12.10 -5.76
C LEU A 47 6.22 -12.09 -7.02
N ILE A 48 7.34 -11.36 -6.99
CA ILE A 48 8.33 -11.35 -8.06
C ILE A 48 9.71 -11.67 -7.53
N PHE A 49 10.29 -12.77 -8.00
CA PHE A 49 11.70 -13.06 -7.79
C PHE A 49 12.58 -12.26 -8.75
N THR A 50 13.66 -11.66 -8.24
CA THR A 50 14.68 -11.01 -9.07
C THR A 50 15.85 -11.95 -9.27
N VAL A 51 16.18 -12.22 -10.53
CA VAL A 51 17.27 -13.10 -10.93
C VAL A 51 18.37 -12.26 -11.55
N CYS A 52 19.56 -12.30 -10.99
CA CYS A 52 20.69 -11.57 -11.54
C CYS A 52 21.12 -12.15 -12.90
N THR A 53 21.37 -11.30 -13.90
CA THR A 53 21.80 -11.76 -15.23
C THR A 53 23.16 -12.46 -15.15
N ARG A 54 23.50 -13.25 -16.18
CA ARG A 54 24.77 -14.00 -16.23
C ARG A 54 25.97 -13.18 -16.75
N GLY A 55 25.72 -11.99 -17.27
CA GLY A 55 26.74 -11.11 -17.86
C GLY A 55 26.85 -9.79 -17.13
N GLU A 56 27.74 -8.93 -17.62
CA GLU A 56 27.87 -7.56 -17.14
C GLU A 56 26.55 -6.77 -17.33
N PRO A 57 26.26 -5.81 -16.43
CA PRO A 57 27.08 -5.32 -15.32
C PRO A 57 26.89 -6.09 -14.00
N THR A 58 26.27 -7.27 -14.01
CA THR A 58 26.05 -8.04 -12.78
C THR A 58 27.37 -8.48 -12.14
N PRO A 59 27.59 -8.22 -10.83
CA PRO A 59 28.79 -8.67 -10.11
C PRO A 59 28.93 -10.19 -10.19
N PHE A 60 30.17 -10.67 -10.30
CA PHE A 60 30.47 -12.07 -10.57
C PHE A 60 29.75 -13.03 -9.60
N ASP A 61 29.80 -12.74 -8.30
CA ASP A 61 29.23 -13.58 -7.25
C ASP A 61 27.70 -13.68 -7.30
N HIS A 62 27.04 -12.76 -7.99
CA HIS A 62 25.58 -12.72 -8.12
C HIS A 62 25.07 -13.31 -9.44
N ARG A 63 25.93 -13.57 -10.43
CA ARG A 63 25.50 -13.96 -11.78
C ARG A 63 24.65 -15.24 -11.77
N GLY A 64 23.43 -15.15 -12.32
CA GLY A 64 22.49 -16.27 -12.40
C GLY A 64 21.83 -16.69 -11.08
N ARG A 65 22.10 -15.97 -9.98
CA ARG A 65 21.48 -16.22 -8.67
C ARG A 65 20.16 -15.48 -8.52
N VAL A 66 19.26 -16.05 -7.72
CA VAL A 66 18.07 -15.37 -7.22
C VAL A 66 18.51 -14.45 -6.08
N SER A 67 18.33 -13.14 -6.25
CA SER A 67 18.87 -12.13 -5.33
C SER A 67 17.83 -11.51 -4.41
N GLY A 68 16.57 -11.51 -4.84
CA GLY A 68 15.51 -10.85 -4.10
C GLY A 68 14.13 -11.39 -4.41
N LEU A 69 13.19 -11.06 -3.52
CA LEU A 69 11.78 -11.32 -3.63
C LEU A 69 11.02 -10.04 -3.32
N TYR A 70 10.15 -9.63 -4.21
CA TYR A 70 9.34 -8.43 -4.11
C TYR A 70 7.88 -8.81 -3.96
N ARG A 71 7.21 -8.28 -2.94
CA ARG A 71 5.75 -8.23 -2.88
C ARG A 71 5.29 -6.94 -3.54
N VAL A 72 4.63 -7.04 -4.68
CA VAL A 72 4.41 -5.89 -5.58
C VAL A 72 3.23 -5.04 -5.14
N SER A 73 3.34 -3.72 -5.34
CA SER A 73 2.20 -2.80 -5.34
C SER A 73 1.95 -2.24 -6.74
N ASP A 74 0.81 -1.60 -6.94
CA ASP A 74 0.52 -0.86 -8.17
C ASP A 74 1.15 0.56 -8.22
N LEU A 75 1.93 0.95 -7.20
CA LEU A 75 2.43 2.31 -7.06
C LEU A 75 3.59 2.59 -8.02
N GLU A 76 3.28 3.30 -9.09
CA GLU A 76 4.28 3.80 -10.04
C GLU A 76 5.16 4.89 -9.43
N VAL A 77 6.48 4.70 -9.56
CA VAL A 77 7.51 5.64 -9.11
C VAL A 77 8.61 5.81 -10.17
N ASN A 78 9.42 6.86 -10.00
CA ASN A 78 10.58 7.13 -10.83
C ASN A 78 11.87 6.84 -10.04
N THR A 79 12.81 6.11 -10.62
CA THR A 79 14.06 5.72 -9.94
C THR A 79 14.96 6.91 -9.61
N GLN A 80 14.85 8.02 -10.34
CA GLN A 80 15.57 9.27 -10.04
C GLN A 80 15.20 9.88 -8.68
N GLU A 81 14.02 9.54 -8.16
CA GLU A 81 13.61 9.98 -6.83
C GLU A 81 14.31 9.20 -5.71
N TYR A 82 15.02 8.11 -6.01
CA TYR A 82 15.65 7.25 -5.01
C TYR A 82 17.16 7.44 -4.97
N ASP A 83 17.77 7.06 -3.85
CA ASP A 83 19.21 7.06 -3.67
C ASP A 83 19.81 5.74 -4.20
N ILE A 84 19.76 5.57 -5.53
CA ILE A 84 20.33 4.42 -6.24
C ILE A 84 21.74 4.79 -6.70
N PRO A 85 22.76 3.93 -6.47
CA PRO A 85 24.12 4.16 -6.94
C PRO A 85 24.17 4.47 -8.44
N ARG A 86 24.95 5.48 -8.79
CA ARG A 86 25.14 5.94 -10.17
C ARG A 86 26.47 5.43 -10.71
N ALA A 87 26.45 4.87 -11.92
CA ALA A 87 27.67 4.50 -12.65
C ALA A 87 28.05 5.63 -13.61
N LEU A 88 28.56 6.74 -13.06
CA LEU A 88 28.86 7.95 -13.85
C LEU A 88 30.04 7.75 -14.81
N ASP A 89 30.94 6.84 -14.47
CA ASP A 89 32.11 6.44 -15.26
C ASP A 89 31.76 5.43 -16.37
N GLN A 90 30.65 4.71 -16.24
CA GLN A 90 30.13 3.75 -17.22
C GLN A 90 28.62 3.98 -17.45
N PRO A 91 28.23 5.06 -18.16
CA PRO A 91 26.83 5.45 -18.32
C PRO A 91 25.93 4.37 -18.93
N GLU A 92 26.47 3.46 -19.74
CA GLU A 92 25.78 2.29 -20.28
C GLU A 92 25.27 1.32 -19.21
N PHE A 93 25.88 1.34 -18.02
CA PHE A 93 25.54 0.53 -16.85
C PHE A 93 24.88 1.35 -15.73
N ASP A 94 24.58 2.64 -15.98
CA ASP A 94 23.87 3.48 -15.02
C ASP A 94 22.40 3.05 -14.91
N SER A 95 22.09 2.31 -13.84
CA SER A 95 20.77 1.70 -13.63
C SER A 95 19.64 2.74 -13.58
N VAL A 96 19.90 3.95 -13.05
CA VAL A 96 18.90 5.02 -12.99
C VAL A 96 18.53 5.52 -14.40
N SER A 97 19.52 5.67 -15.29
CA SER A 97 19.28 6.12 -16.66
C SER A 97 18.68 5.00 -17.53
N ARG A 98 19.12 3.75 -17.32
CA ARG A 98 18.68 2.57 -18.09
C ARG A 98 17.30 2.07 -17.68
N PHE A 99 16.92 2.26 -16.42
CA PHE A 99 15.65 1.80 -15.87
C PHE A 99 14.95 2.92 -15.08
N PRO A 100 14.49 4.00 -15.75
CA PRO A 100 13.91 5.16 -15.08
C PRO A 100 12.51 4.90 -14.49
N TYR A 101 11.85 3.82 -14.93
CA TYR A 101 10.48 3.49 -14.54
C TYR A 101 10.49 2.39 -13.49
N ALA A 102 9.68 2.53 -12.44
CA ALA A 102 9.64 1.53 -11.39
C ALA A 102 8.26 1.38 -10.73
N LEU A 103 8.12 0.29 -9.97
CA LEU A 103 7.04 0.06 -9.01
C LEU A 103 7.60 0.04 -7.60
N HIS A 104 7.00 0.81 -6.70
CA HIS A 104 7.37 0.78 -5.29
C HIS A 104 6.81 -0.50 -4.65
N PRO A 105 7.63 -1.34 -4.00
CA PRO A 105 7.15 -2.58 -3.42
C PRO A 105 6.40 -2.36 -2.11
N ILE A 106 5.55 -3.33 -1.74
CA ILE A 106 4.96 -3.41 -0.41
C ILE A 106 5.99 -3.92 0.59
N ALA A 107 6.75 -4.95 0.21
CA ALA A 107 7.81 -5.55 1.00
C ALA A 107 8.86 -6.18 0.08
N VAL A 108 10.10 -6.25 0.56
CA VAL A 108 11.21 -6.86 -0.16
C VAL A 108 11.99 -7.76 0.78
N TRP A 109 12.38 -8.93 0.28
CA TRP A 109 13.29 -9.84 0.96
C TRP A 109 14.53 -10.06 0.11
N GLU A 110 15.69 -10.06 0.74
CA GLU A 110 16.94 -10.56 0.17
C GLU A 110 16.98 -12.08 0.29
N ILE A 111 17.36 -12.76 -0.79
CA ILE A 111 17.61 -14.20 -0.75
C ILE A 111 19.04 -14.43 -0.28
N ASN A 112 19.18 -15.06 0.89
CA ASN A 112 20.48 -15.33 1.53
C ASN A 112 20.84 -16.82 1.54
N SER A 113 20.06 -17.67 0.87
CA SER A 113 20.39 -19.08 0.68
C SER A 113 21.67 -19.24 -0.16
N PRO A 114 22.65 -20.06 0.26
CA PRO A 114 23.87 -20.31 -0.52
C PRO A 114 23.57 -21.02 -1.85
N ASP A 115 22.53 -21.86 -1.87
CA ASP A 115 22.08 -22.64 -3.02
C ASP A 115 20.88 -21.94 -3.70
N ASN A 116 21.16 -20.79 -4.33
CA ASN A 116 20.14 -19.95 -4.97
C ASN A 116 20.36 -19.75 -6.48
N ILE A 117 21.05 -20.67 -7.15
CA ILE A 117 21.25 -20.61 -8.61
C ILE A 117 19.92 -20.89 -9.30
N PHE A 118 19.38 -19.91 -10.01
CA PHE A 118 18.03 -19.96 -10.55
C PHE A 118 17.82 -21.17 -11.48
N SER A 119 18.72 -21.41 -12.42
CA SER A 119 18.61 -22.54 -13.36
C SER A 119 18.71 -23.91 -12.70
N ALA A 120 19.32 -24.02 -11.52
CA ALA A 120 19.36 -25.26 -10.76
C ALA A 120 18.04 -25.51 -10.01
N LEU A 121 17.34 -24.44 -9.63
CA LEU A 121 16.08 -24.49 -8.88
C LEU A 121 14.87 -24.72 -9.80
N VAL A 122 14.80 -24.02 -10.92
CA VAL A 122 13.63 -24.05 -11.83
C VAL A 122 13.85 -24.89 -13.09
N GLY A 123 15.07 -25.39 -13.31
CA GLY A 123 15.43 -26.14 -14.51
C GLY A 123 15.59 -25.26 -15.77
N PRO A 124 15.77 -25.88 -16.95
CA PRO A 124 15.83 -25.17 -18.22
C PRO A 124 14.45 -24.60 -18.56
N LEU A 125 14.34 -23.27 -18.51
CA LEU A 125 13.17 -22.56 -19.01
C LEU A 125 13.10 -22.68 -20.54
N THR A 126 11.88 -22.69 -21.10
CA THR A 126 11.65 -22.95 -22.53
C THR A 126 12.45 -22.00 -23.46
N PRO A 127 12.75 -22.38 -24.72
CA PRO A 127 13.61 -21.62 -25.64
C PRO A 127 13.19 -20.16 -25.92
N THR A 128 11.96 -19.77 -25.56
CA THR A 128 11.43 -18.41 -25.67
C THR A 128 11.84 -17.49 -24.52
N HIS A 129 12.55 -18.00 -23.51
CA HIS A 129 13.08 -17.21 -22.39
C HIS A 129 14.36 -16.48 -22.78
N HIS A 130 14.22 -15.36 -23.47
CA HIS A 130 15.34 -14.45 -23.73
C HIS A 130 15.79 -13.77 -22.43
N LEU A 131 17.07 -13.94 -22.07
CA LEU A 131 17.76 -13.47 -20.86
C LEU A 131 18.01 -11.94 -20.85
N GLN A 132 17.00 -11.11 -21.15
CA GLN A 132 17.15 -9.66 -21.08
C GLN A 132 16.65 -9.12 -19.73
N ALA A 133 17.53 -8.43 -19.01
CA ALA A 133 17.22 -7.77 -17.74
C ALA A 133 16.01 -6.84 -17.87
N GLN A 134 15.08 -6.94 -16.91
CA GLN A 134 14.02 -5.96 -16.63
C GLN A 134 13.17 -5.58 -17.84
N SER A 135 13.12 -6.48 -18.83
CA SER A 135 12.43 -6.28 -20.10
C SER A 135 11.04 -6.91 -20.08
N LYS A 136 10.82 -7.89 -19.19
CA LYS A 136 9.55 -8.61 -19.03
C LYS A 136 9.51 -9.30 -17.67
N ILE A 137 8.33 -9.34 -17.05
CA ILE A 137 8.03 -10.25 -15.94
C ILE A 137 7.46 -11.55 -16.51
N VAL A 138 7.80 -12.68 -15.91
CA VAL A 138 7.36 -13.99 -16.39
C VAL A 138 6.72 -14.75 -15.25
N GLU A 139 5.48 -15.18 -15.47
CA GLU A 139 4.72 -15.98 -14.51
C GLU A 139 5.30 -17.40 -14.43
N LEU A 140 5.34 -17.95 -13.23
CA LEU A 140 5.71 -19.32 -12.95
C LEU A 140 4.46 -20.07 -12.50
N ASP A 141 4.30 -21.29 -13.01
CA ASP A 141 3.32 -22.20 -12.44
C ASP A 141 3.70 -22.60 -11.01
N ALA A 142 2.73 -23.09 -10.26
CA ALA A 142 2.89 -23.40 -8.84
C ALA A 142 4.03 -24.40 -8.57
N ILE A 143 4.25 -25.39 -9.46
CA ILE A 143 5.26 -26.42 -9.28
C ILE A 143 6.65 -25.81 -9.47
N THR A 144 6.83 -25.04 -10.55
CA THR A 144 8.10 -24.36 -10.86
C THR A 144 8.46 -23.30 -9.81
N ALA A 145 7.46 -22.67 -9.19
CA ALA A 145 7.66 -21.66 -8.15
C ALA A 145 8.08 -22.25 -6.79
N GLN A 146 7.72 -23.51 -6.46
CA GLN A 146 7.95 -24.09 -5.13
C GLN A 146 9.41 -24.00 -4.65
N PRO A 147 10.44 -24.37 -5.46
CA PRO A 147 11.82 -24.30 -5.01
C PRO A 147 12.28 -22.89 -4.66
N LEU A 148 11.73 -21.86 -5.33
CA LEU A 148 12.05 -20.46 -5.05
C LEU A 148 11.40 -19.98 -3.74
N LEU A 149 10.15 -20.38 -3.51
CA LEU A 149 9.41 -20.04 -2.29
C LEU A 149 10.04 -20.65 -1.03
N ALA A 150 10.72 -21.78 -1.17
CA ALA A 150 11.43 -22.47 -0.09
C ALA A 150 12.80 -21.84 0.27
N LEU A 151 13.31 -20.88 -0.52
CA LEU A 151 14.59 -20.26 -0.26
C LEU A 151 14.57 -19.45 1.04
N ALA A 152 15.63 -19.62 1.84
CA ALA A 152 15.89 -18.75 2.99
C ALA A 152 16.00 -17.29 2.53
N ARG A 153 15.32 -16.41 3.28
CA ARG A 153 15.21 -15.00 2.93
C ARG A 153 15.17 -14.12 4.18
N ARG A 154 15.69 -12.90 4.04
CA ARG A 154 15.73 -11.88 5.08
C ARG A 154 14.96 -10.64 4.59
N GLU A 155 14.04 -10.15 5.39
CA GLU A 155 13.29 -8.93 5.05
C GLU A 155 14.21 -7.70 5.09
N LEU A 156 14.04 -6.82 4.11
CA LEU A 156 14.77 -5.57 3.98
C LEU A 156 13.83 -4.37 4.16
N ALA A 157 14.35 -3.29 4.76
CA ALA A 157 13.64 -2.02 4.74
C ALA A 157 13.51 -1.52 3.30
N VAL A 158 12.30 -1.10 2.90
CA VAL A 158 12.07 -0.51 1.57
C VAL A 158 12.56 0.92 1.54
N ALA A 159 13.38 1.27 0.54
CA ALA A 159 13.87 2.62 0.35
C ALA A 159 12.70 3.57 0.06
N LEU A 160 12.75 4.78 0.60
CA LEU A 160 11.76 5.83 0.32
C LEU A 160 12.28 6.82 -0.73
N PRO A 161 11.38 7.44 -1.51
CA PRO A 161 11.74 8.59 -2.33
C PRO A 161 12.41 9.69 -1.51
N ARG A 162 13.33 10.43 -2.12
CA ARG A 162 14.01 11.58 -1.52
C ARG A 162 13.10 12.79 -1.41
N THR A 163 12.12 12.92 -2.31
CA THR A 163 11.19 14.05 -2.33
C THR A 163 10.07 13.87 -1.32
N GLU A 164 9.66 14.95 -0.66
CA GLU A 164 8.51 14.93 0.27
C GLU A 164 7.22 14.48 -0.41
N LEU A 165 7.00 14.90 -1.66
CA LEU A 165 5.86 14.46 -2.46
C LEU A 165 5.89 12.94 -2.68
N GLY A 166 7.05 12.38 -3.04
CA GLY A 166 7.23 10.94 -3.24
C GLY A 166 6.99 10.16 -1.95
N ARG A 167 7.56 10.63 -0.82
CA ARG A 167 7.31 10.05 0.52
C ARG A 167 5.83 10.08 0.86
N GLY A 168 5.15 11.21 0.64
CA GLY A 168 3.72 11.37 0.86
C GLY A 168 2.87 10.40 0.05
N ARG A 169 3.23 10.16 -1.23
CA ARG A 169 2.55 9.16 -2.08
C ARG A 169 2.72 7.73 -1.56
N VAL A 170 3.93 7.36 -1.11
CA VAL A 170 4.18 6.06 -0.49
C VAL A 170 3.38 5.90 0.80
N LEU A 171 3.40 6.91 1.69
CA LEU A 171 2.64 6.88 2.93
C LEU A 171 1.13 6.77 2.67
N GLN A 172 0.61 7.50 1.67
CA GLN A 172 -0.80 7.40 1.27
C GLN A 172 -1.15 6.03 0.67
N LYS A 173 -0.21 5.39 -0.05
CA LYS A 173 -0.42 4.03 -0.55
C LYS A 173 -0.40 3.02 0.60
N ASN A 174 0.57 3.13 1.50
CA ASN A 174 0.71 2.26 2.67
C ASN A 174 -0.48 2.40 3.62
N SER A 175 -1.07 3.59 3.77
CA SER A 175 -2.30 3.77 4.56
C SER A 175 -3.53 3.13 3.93
N LYS A 176 -3.55 2.92 2.60
CA LYS A 176 -4.59 2.14 1.91
C LYS A 176 -4.36 0.62 1.98
N LEU A 177 -3.10 0.21 2.17
CA LEU A 177 -2.66 -1.19 2.32
C LEU A 177 -2.72 -1.69 3.76
N ALA A 178 -2.66 -0.78 4.73
CA ALA A 178 -3.10 -1.07 6.08
C ALA A 178 -4.52 -1.65 5.98
N PRO A 179 -4.84 -2.71 6.74
CA PRO A 179 -6.18 -3.28 6.72
C PRO A 179 -7.18 -2.14 6.91
N LYS A 180 -7.94 -1.81 5.85
CA LYS A 180 -9.19 -1.04 6.02
C LYS A 180 -9.93 -1.80 7.10
N HIS A 181 -10.29 -1.16 8.21
CA HIS A 181 -10.90 -1.79 9.39
C HIS A 181 -12.09 -2.71 9.00
N GLN A 182 -11.79 -3.93 8.57
CA GLN A 182 -12.65 -4.98 8.03
C GLN A 182 -12.03 -6.29 8.49
N GLY A 183 -12.10 -6.47 9.81
CA GLY A 183 -11.54 -7.60 10.52
C GLY A 183 -11.62 -7.26 12.01
N THR A 184 -11.95 -8.26 12.82
CA THR A 184 -11.99 -8.12 14.27
C THR A 184 -10.59 -7.79 14.76
N PHE A 185 -10.35 -6.50 15.03
CA PHE A 185 -9.11 -6.04 15.61
C PHE A 185 -9.08 -6.51 17.07
N ILE A 186 -8.12 -7.37 17.40
CA ILE A 186 -7.75 -7.67 18.78
C ILE A 186 -6.44 -6.94 19.03
N GLY A 187 -6.58 -5.70 19.49
CA GLY A 187 -5.53 -5.00 20.20
C GLY A 187 -5.93 -4.90 21.66
N THR A 188 -4.97 -4.91 22.56
CA THR A 188 -5.22 -4.42 23.91
C THR A 188 -5.35 -2.90 23.82
N PHE A 189 -6.60 -2.45 23.80
CA PHE A 189 -6.96 -1.04 23.79
C PHE A 189 -6.55 -0.38 25.10
N GLY A 190 -6.17 0.90 25.04
CA GLY A 190 -5.95 1.69 26.25
C GLY A 190 -7.25 1.82 27.04
N ASN A 191 -7.18 1.67 28.36
CA ASN A 191 -8.33 1.97 29.22
C ASN A 191 -8.61 3.47 29.15
N HIS A 192 -9.66 3.85 28.42
CA HIS A 192 -10.21 5.20 28.41
C HIS A 192 -11.61 5.18 29.00
N GLU A 193 -11.89 6.11 29.92
CA GLU A 193 -13.16 6.17 30.65
C GLU A 193 -14.35 6.53 29.75
N THR A 194 -14.13 7.18 28.60
CA THR A 194 -15.19 7.59 27.69
C THR A 194 -14.72 7.53 26.24
N TRP A 195 -15.56 6.93 25.40
CA TRP A 195 -15.39 6.92 23.95
C TRP A 195 -16.48 7.75 23.30
N PHE A 196 -16.17 8.39 22.18
CA PHE A 196 -17.12 9.20 21.43
C PHE A 196 -17.29 8.64 20.03
N VAL A 197 -18.53 8.61 19.55
CA VAL A 197 -18.79 8.68 18.10
C VAL A 197 -18.90 10.16 17.73
N TYR A 198 -18.22 10.57 16.66
CA TYR A 198 -18.15 11.96 16.24
C TYR A 198 -18.37 12.13 14.74
N THR A 199 -18.76 13.35 14.35
CA THR A 199 -18.75 13.77 12.96
C THR A 199 -17.87 14.99 12.77
N LEU A 200 -17.07 14.99 11.71
CA LEU A 200 -16.40 16.18 11.21
C LEU A 200 -17.08 16.63 9.93
N VAL A 201 -17.27 17.93 9.78
CA VAL A 201 -17.80 18.53 8.55
C VAL A 201 -16.71 19.37 7.92
N LEU A 202 -16.34 19.02 6.68
CA LEU A 202 -15.45 19.83 5.86
C LEU A 202 -16.25 21.01 5.32
N ARG A 203 -15.84 22.23 5.64
CA ARG A 203 -16.46 23.45 5.16
C ARG A 203 -15.47 24.27 4.34
N ASP A 204 -15.99 25.00 3.36
CA ASP A 204 -15.24 26.03 2.64
C ASP A 204 -15.27 27.38 3.38
N SER A 205 -14.63 28.39 2.81
CA SER A 205 -14.58 29.75 3.34
C SER A 205 -15.97 30.40 3.45
N ALA A 206 -16.94 29.96 2.66
CA ALA A 206 -18.35 30.37 2.73
C ALA A 206 -19.17 29.54 3.75
N ARG A 207 -18.51 28.69 4.55
CA ARG A 207 -19.09 27.77 5.54
C ARG A 207 -20.01 26.70 4.97
N LYS A 208 -19.99 26.49 3.64
CA LYS A 208 -20.77 25.46 2.98
C LYS A 208 -20.19 24.09 3.30
N ALA A 209 -21.04 23.16 3.73
CA ALA A 209 -20.64 21.77 3.96
C ALA A 209 -20.32 21.07 2.63
N LEU A 210 -19.12 20.51 2.53
CA LEU A 210 -18.63 19.80 1.34
C LEU A 210 -18.62 18.28 1.54
N ALA A 211 -18.28 17.85 2.75
CA ALA A 211 -18.18 16.44 3.11
C ALA A 211 -18.38 16.24 4.62
N VAL A 212 -18.81 15.05 5.00
CA VAL A 212 -18.97 14.64 6.40
C VAL A 212 -18.12 13.41 6.64
N LYS A 213 -17.21 13.47 7.61
CA LYS A 213 -16.50 12.30 8.12
C LYS A 213 -17.24 11.77 9.35
N VAL A 214 -17.51 10.48 9.39
CA VAL A 214 -17.94 9.79 10.62
C VAL A 214 -16.70 9.10 11.21
N GLY A 215 -16.59 9.09 12.54
CA GLY A 215 -15.46 8.52 13.26
C GLY A 215 -15.81 8.15 14.68
N TYR A 216 -14.93 7.39 15.35
CA TYR A 216 -14.93 7.27 16.80
C TYR A 216 -13.53 7.55 17.38
N ALA A 217 -13.48 8.09 18.59
CA ALA A 217 -12.25 8.37 19.32
C ALA A 217 -12.53 8.64 20.80
N ASN A 218 -11.53 8.48 21.65
CA ASN A 218 -11.53 8.99 23.03
C ASN A 218 -11.35 10.52 23.08
N ASN A 219 -10.72 11.14 22.06
CA ASN A 219 -10.54 12.58 21.93
C ASN A 219 -10.86 13.08 20.50
N PRO A 220 -12.13 13.46 20.20
CA PRO A 220 -12.52 13.97 18.89
C PRO A 220 -11.74 15.22 18.44
N GLN A 221 -11.31 16.08 19.37
CA GLN A 221 -10.58 17.31 19.06
C GLN A 221 -9.20 17.02 18.47
N GLU A 222 -8.45 16.10 19.08
CA GLU A 222 -7.16 15.67 18.55
C GLU A 222 -7.28 15.08 17.13
N ARG A 223 -8.38 14.35 16.87
CA ARG A 223 -8.68 13.84 15.52
C ARG A 223 -8.99 14.96 14.54
N ALA A 224 -9.76 15.97 14.95
CA ALA A 224 -10.05 17.13 14.11
C ALA A 224 -8.77 17.91 13.78
N ASP A 225 -7.87 18.08 14.76
CA ASP A 225 -6.58 18.75 14.58
C ASP A 225 -5.68 17.96 13.63
N ALA A 226 -5.59 16.64 13.79
CA ALA A 226 -4.85 15.76 12.87
C ALA A 226 -5.38 15.85 11.42
N HIS A 227 -6.70 15.95 11.24
CA HIS A 227 -7.30 16.13 9.92
C HIS A 227 -7.06 17.52 9.32
N ASN A 228 -6.92 18.55 10.16
CA ASN A 228 -6.64 19.92 9.72
C ASN A 228 -5.15 20.18 9.46
N GLY A 229 -4.24 19.47 10.14
CA GLY A 229 -2.79 19.62 10.01
C GLY A 229 -2.27 19.74 8.56
N PRO A 230 -2.66 18.85 7.63
CA PRO A 230 -2.17 18.90 6.25
C PRO A 230 -2.96 19.83 5.31
N MET A 231 -4.06 20.48 5.74
CA MET A 231 -4.99 21.16 4.81
C MET A 231 -4.61 22.60 4.43
N ALA A 232 -3.55 23.17 5.02
CA ALA A 232 -3.09 24.54 4.78
C ALA A 232 -4.27 25.53 4.67
N TYR A 233 -5.14 25.56 5.69
CA TYR A 233 -6.45 26.21 5.63
C TYR A 233 -6.38 27.70 5.24
N GLU A 234 -5.27 28.37 5.54
CA GLU A 234 -5.01 29.77 5.20
C GLU A 234 -4.96 29.99 3.68
N ALA A 235 -4.50 28.98 2.93
CA ALA A 235 -4.44 29.02 1.48
C ALA A 235 -5.68 28.40 0.81
N THR A 236 -6.25 27.35 1.41
CA THR A 236 -7.35 26.58 0.78
C THR A 236 -8.74 27.07 1.18
N GLY A 237 -8.87 27.74 2.34
CA GLY A 237 -10.16 28.04 2.96
C GLY A 237 -10.93 26.80 3.44
N LEU A 238 -10.31 25.61 3.39
CA LEU A 238 -10.93 24.34 3.76
C LEU A 238 -10.59 23.99 5.20
N ARG A 239 -11.61 23.66 6.01
CA ARG A 239 -11.42 23.27 7.40
C ARG A 239 -12.43 22.21 7.84
N TRP A 240 -11.94 21.20 8.56
CA TRP A 240 -12.76 20.22 9.26
C TRP A 240 -13.19 20.80 10.61
N HIS A 241 -14.49 20.75 10.89
CA HIS A 241 -15.08 21.15 12.15
C HIS A 241 -15.79 19.98 12.80
N ILE A 242 -15.63 19.81 14.11
CA ILE A 242 -16.50 18.90 14.87
C ILE A 242 -17.91 19.48 14.82
N ASP A 243 -18.84 18.67 14.33
CA ASP A 243 -20.26 19.03 14.23
C ASP A 243 -21.10 18.21 15.23
N LEU A 244 -20.67 16.97 15.51
CA LEU A 244 -21.23 16.11 16.54
C LEU A 244 -20.12 15.41 17.32
N GLN A 245 -20.33 15.27 18.63
CA GLN A 245 -19.62 14.32 19.48
C GLN A 245 -20.60 13.75 20.49
N GLN A 246 -20.76 12.43 20.51
CA GLN A 246 -21.69 11.75 21.41
C GLN A 246 -20.94 10.69 22.21
N PRO A 247 -20.99 10.74 23.55
CA PRO A 247 -20.32 9.77 24.39
C PRO A 247 -20.99 8.40 24.26
N THR A 248 -20.20 7.36 24.45
CA THR A 248 -20.58 5.95 24.38
C THR A 248 -19.96 5.21 25.56
N THR A 249 -20.60 4.12 25.96
CA THR A 249 -20.20 3.31 27.13
C THR A 249 -18.92 2.52 26.90
N SER A 250 -18.55 2.26 25.64
CA SER A 250 -17.33 1.56 25.26
C SER A 250 -16.91 1.91 23.84
N GLU A 251 -15.66 1.60 23.51
CA GLU A 251 -15.14 1.68 22.14
C GLU A 251 -15.94 0.82 21.16
N ASP A 252 -16.29 -0.40 21.57
CA ASP A 252 -17.05 -1.32 20.72
C ASP A 252 -18.41 -0.73 20.34
N VAL A 253 -19.08 -0.08 21.29
CA VAL A 253 -20.34 0.64 21.02
C VAL A 253 -20.09 1.80 20.06
N ALA A 254 -19.05 2.61 20.28
CA ALA A 254 -18.71 3.72 19.38
C ALA A 254 -18.45 3.25 17.94
N ARG A 255 -17.66 2.19 17.79
CA ARG A 255 -17.37 1.56 16.50
C ARG A 255 -18.62 0.98 15.85
N ASN A 256 -19.47 0.29 16.60
CA ASN A 256 -20.72 -0.27 16.08
C ASN A 256 -21.66 0.84 15.56
N VAL A 257 -21.75 1.96 16.29
CA VAL A 257 -22.52 3.13 15.84
C VAL A 257 -21.93 3.69 14.54
N GLU A 258 -20.62 3.93 14.50
CA GLU A 258 -19.94 4.42 13.29
C GLU A 258 -20.23 3.54 12.07
N GLN A 259 -20.01 2.23 12.19
CA GLN A 259 -20.17 1.29 11.08
C GLN A 259 -21.62 1.19 10.61
N ALA A 260 -22.60 1.23 11.52
CA ALA A 260 -24.01 1.26 11.17
C ALA A 260 -24.39 2.54 10.40
N VAL A 261 -23.87 3.70 10.81
CA VAL A 261 -24.09 4.97 10.09
C VAL A 261 -23.41 4.93 8.72
N LEU A 262 -22.17 4.49 8.62
CA LEU A 262 -21.46 4.37 7.33
C LEU A 262 -22.14 3.38 6.37
N THR A 263 -22.72 2.30 6.90
CA THR A 263 -23.49 1.33 6.12
C THR A 263 -24.77 1.96 5.58
N ARG A 264 -25.49 2.74 6.39
CA ARG A 264 -26.68 3.49 5.98
C ARG A 264 -26.40 4.45 4.81
N TYR A 265 -25.21 5.05 4.77
CA TYR A 265 -24.79 5.99 3.72
C TYR A 265 -23.81 5.39 2.71
N ALA A 266 -23.85 4.07 2.48
CA ALA A 266 -22.87 3.38 1.63
C ALA A 266 -22.70 4.01 0.24
N GLY A 267 -23.80 4.44 -0.39
CA GLY A 267 -23.80 5.08 -1.72
C GLY A 267 -23.19 6.50 -1.76
N HIS A 268 -22.96 7.12 -0.60
CA HIS A 268 -22.37 8.46 -0.49
C HIS A 268 -20.89 8.42 -0.08
N ARG A 269 -20.34 7.24 0.21
CA ARG A 269 -18.95 7.07 0.64
C ARG A 269 -18.00 7.40 -0.50
N LEU A 270 -16.93 8.12 -0.20
CA LEU A 270 -15.86 8.32 -1.16
C LEU A 270 -15.12 7.01 -1.41
N ALA A 271 -14.88 6.66 -2.67
CA ALA A 271 -14.09 5.47 -3.01
C ALA A 271 -12.65 5.53 -2.46
N SER A 272 -12.12 6.75 -2.29
CA SER A 272 -10.78 7.00 -1.74
C SER A 272 -10.71 6.88 -0.21
N ASN A 273 -11.83 7.02 0.49
CA ASN A 273 -11.90 7.02 1.95
C ASN A 273 -13.28 6.54 2.40
N GLY A 274 -13.32 5.33 2.97
CA GLY A 274 -14.55 4.67 3.38
C GLY A 274 -15.28 5.34 4.55
N GLU A 275 -14.76 6.40 5.14
CA GLU A 275 -15.34 7.06 6.31
C GLU A 275 -15.84 8.48 5.98
N ILE A 276 -15.59 8.97 4.76
CA ILE A 276 -16.01 10.30 4.30
C ILE A 276 -17.19 10.16 3.35
N LEU A 277 -18.26 10.89 3.66
CA LEU A 277 -19.50 10.97 2.92
C LEU A 277 -19.54 12.26 2.11
N ARG A 278 -19.95 12.18 0.85
CA ARG A 278 -20.15 13.34 -0.05
C ARG A 278 -21.62 13.49 -0.42
N GLY A 279 -22.07 14.74 -0.53
CA GLY A 279 -23.44 15.05 -0.96
C GLY A 279 -24.50 14.65 0.06
N VAL A 280 -24.13 14.57 1.33
CA VAL A 280 -25.04 14.34 2.45
C VAL A 280 -25.12 15.60 3.31
N ASP A 281 -26.30 15.86 3.84
CA ASP A 281 -26.54 16.92 4.80
C ASP A 281 -26.00 16.51 6.20
N PRO A 282 -25.15 17.34 6.85
CA PRO A 282 -24.60 17.03 8.17
C PRO A 282 -25.65 16.75 9.24
N ALA A 283 -26.77 17.49 9.26
CA ALA A 283 -27.82 17.29 10.25
C ALA A 283 -28.51 15.92 10.08
N SER A 284 -28.65 15.46 8.85
CA SER A 284 -29.14 14.11 8.54
C SER A 284 -28.20 13.02 9.06
N VAL A 285 -26.88 13.20 8.93
CA VAL A 285 -25.88 12.25 9.49
C VAL A 285 -25.91 12.27 11.02
N ALA A 286 -26.00 13.45 11.64
CA ALA A 286 -26.11 13.56 13.09
C ALA A 286 -27.39 12.89 13.63
N THR A 287 -28.50 13.04 12.92
CA THR A 287 -29.76 12.35 13.22
C THR A 287 -29.60 10.83 13.12
N ALA A 288 -28.89 10.34 12.10
CA ALA A 288 -28.62 8.91 11.95
C ALA A 288 -27.79 8.35 13.11
N VAL A 289 -26.77 9.08 13.58
CA VAL A 289 -26.01 8.71 14.78
C VAL A 289 -26.94 8.57 15.99
N ALA A 290 -27.80 9.57 16.24
CA ALA A 290 -28.73 9.54 17.37
C ALA A 290 -29.79 8.42 17.27
N ILE A 291 -30.20 8.03 16.06
CA ILE A 291 -31.11 6.90 15.86
C ILE A 291 -30.40 5.58 16.18
N VAL A 292 -29.21 5.36 15.63
CA VAL A 292 -28.44 4.13 15.85
C VAL A 292 -28.09 3.96 17.33
N MET A 293 -27.66 5.03 17.99
CA MET A 293 -27.36 5.00 19.43
C MET A 293 -28.59 4.60 20.27
N ARG A 294 -29.77 5.14 19.95
CA ARG A 294 -31.02 4.76 20.65
C ARG A 294 -31.41 3.31 20.43
N SER A 295 -31.21 2.78 19.21
CA SER A 295 -31.50 1.38 18.92
C SER A 295 -30.57 0.43 19.65
N LEU A 296 -29.29 0.77 19.81
CA LEU A 296 -28.33 -0.05 20.56
C LEU A 296 -28.62 -0.02 22.07
N ALA A 297 -29.01 1.13 22.62
CA ALA A 297 -29.40 1.26 24.02
C ALA A 297 -30.72 0.55 24.39
N ALA A 298 -31.51 0.12 23.40
CA ALA A 298 -32.77 -0.60 23.62
C ALA A 298 -32.62 -2.13 23.55
N VAL A 299 -31.42 -2.63 23.24
CA VAL A 299 -31.09 -4.06 23.10
C VAL A 299 -30.28 -4.57 24.32
N ASP A 300 -29.78 -3.66 25.15
CA ASP A 300 -29.23 -3.92 26.49
C ASP A 300 -30.33 -3.82 27.57
#